data_AF-A0A800BNV7-F1
#
_entry.id   AF-A0A800BNV7-F1
#
_cell.length_a   1.000
_cell.length_b   1.000
_cell.length_c   1.000
_cell.angle_alpha   90.00
_cell.angle_beta   90.00
_cell.angle_gamma   90.00
#
_symmetry.space_group_name_H-M   'P 1'
#
loop_
_entity.id
_entity.type
_entity.pdbx_description
1 polymer ?
#
loop_
_entity_poly.entity_id
_entity_poly.type
_entity_poly.pdbx_seq_one_letter_code
_entity_poly.pdbx_strand_id
1 'polypeptide(L)'
;MHLRANHLTLLRVILLPLPYFLLYQGTYGRIAAFLIFTALGITDYLDGLLARRHGATALGKLLDPVADKIFLVVIMVCLVDLGILPFWLVIPIFMRESLVAEIRCSGITLEVTELAKIKTTIQMAASGLMFLVDTFKGKLVLISFLSGAIVATIFLAVALYIRDSHISSRMKWALGLLFTALSLALFLSERGIYLTYGTFIVLITMISGGMYILKGIPEMISRGLSNGIRAMIMTIFPIFP
;
A
#
# COMPACT_ATOMS: atom_id res chain seq x y z
N MET A 1 5.99 17.79 26.49
CA MET A 1 4.80 17.08 25.94
C MET A 1 5.30 15.81 25.25
N HIS A 2 5.09 14.63 25.86
CA HIS A 2 5.52 13.38 25.23
C HIS A 2 4.55 13.01 24.11
N LEU A 3 4.93 13.24 22.84
CA LEU A 3 4.24 12.72 21.66
C LEU A 3 4.32 11.19 21.68
N ARG A 4 3.29 10.54 22.22
CA ARG A 4 3.12 9.08 22.13
C ARG A 4 2.67 8.73 20.69
N ALA A 5 3.20 7.64 20.12
CA ALA A 5 2.88 7.15 18.77
C ALA A 5 1.38 7.20 18.44
N ASN A 6 0.51 6.93 19.42
CA ASN A 6 -0.94 6.99 19.27
C ASN A 6 -1.50 8.32 18.76
N HIS A 7 -0.86 9.46 19.09
CA HIS A 7 -1.36 10.77 18.64
C HIS A 7 -1.13 10.98 17.15
N LEU A 8 -0.04 10.43 16.61
CA LEU A 8 0.27 10.51 15.19
C LEU A 8 -0.62 9.58 14.37
N THR A 9 -0.85 8.35 14.84
CA THR A 9 -1.83 7.42 14.22
C THR A 9 -3.23 8.03 14.20
N LEU A 10 -3.67 8.64 15.31
CA LEU A 10 -4.99 9.27 15.42
C LEU A 10 -5.09 10.54 14.55
N LEU A 11 -4.04 11.36 14.54
CA LEU A 11 -3.93 12.51 13.65
C LEU A 11 -4.03 12.08 12.19
N ARG A 12 -3.38 10.98 11.79
CA ARG A 12 -3.46 10.45 10.41
C ARG A 12 -4.88 10.11 10.02
N VAL A 13 -5.60 9.38 10.88
CA VAL A 13 -6.99 8.99 10.61
C VAL A 13 -7.89 10.22 10.50
N ILE A 14 -7.70 11.23 11.34
CA ILE A 14 -8.48 12.48 11.30
C ILE A 14 -8.14 13.33 10.07
N LEU A 15 -6.87 13.36 9.65
CA LEU A 15 -6.42 14.18 8.52
C LEU A 15 -6.63 13.50 7.17
N LEU A 16 -6.88 12.19 7.10
CA LEU A 16 -7.07 11.43 5.86
C LEU A 16 -8.18 11.97 4.92
N PRO A 17 -9.31 12.51 5.39
CA PRO A 17 -10.32 13.13 4.53
C PRO A 17 -9.84 14.41 3.85
N LEU A 18 -8.91 15.16 4.45
CA LEU A 18 -8.43 16.44 3.91
C LEU A 18 -7.80 16.30 2.50
N PRO A 19 -6.80 15.42 2.26
CA PRO A 19 -6.25 15.26 0.93
C PRO A 19 -7.29 14.75 -0.08
N TYR A 20 -8.29 13.97 0.34
CA TYR A 20 -9.40 13.57 -0.54
C TYR A 20 -10.15 14.80 -1.07
N PHE A 21 -10.56 15.73 -0.20
CA PHE A 21 -11.23 16.96 -0.64
C PHE A 21 -10.36 17.82 -1.56
N LEU A 22 -9.05 17.87 -1.30
CA LEU A 22 -8.10 18.65 -2.10
C LEU A 22 -7.93 18.11 -3.53
N LEU A 23 -8.16 16.81 -3.78
CA LEU A 23 -8.08 16.24 -5.13
C LEU A 23 -9.04 16.90 -6.13
N TYR A 24 -10.14 17.48 -5.64
CA TYR A 24 -11.16 18.14 -6.46
C TYR A 24 -10.96 19.67 -6.59
N GLN A 25 -9.96 20.24 -5.94
CA GLN A 25 -9.65 21.69 -5.99
C GLN A 25 -8.73 22.07 -7.17
N GLY A 26 -8.73 21.26 -8.24
CA GLY A 26 -7.89 21.46 -9.43
C GLY A 26 -6.41 21.11 -9.22
N THR A 27 -5.55 21.63 -10.10
CA THR A 27 -4.09 21.34 -10.17
C THR A 27 -3.37 21.55 -8.83
N TYR A 28 -3.53 22.72 -8.21
CA TYR A 28 -2.87 23.02 -6.94
C TYR A 28 -3.41 22.15 -5.80
N GLY A 29 -4.71 21.83 -5.84
CA GLY A 29 -5.33 20.90 -4.90
C GLY A 29 -4.74 19.49 -4.99
N ARG A 30 -4.56 18.96 -6.20
CA ARG A 30 -3.93 17.65 -6.42
C ARG A 30 -2.47 17.60 -5.96
N ILE A 31 -1.71 18.67 -6.19
CA ILE A 31 -0.33 18.78 -5.67
C ILE A 31 -0.33 18.80 -4.15
N ALA A 32 -1.21 19.60 -3.52
CA ALA A 32 -1.34 19.64 -2.07
C ALA A 32 -1.78 18.28 -1.50
N ALA A 33 -2.73 17.60 -2.14
CA ALA A 33 -3.19 16.26 -1.77
C ALA A 33 -2.04 15.24 -1.82
N PHE A 34 -1.24 15.24 -2.89
CA PHE A 34 -0.06 14.39 -3.01
C PHE A 34 0.95 14.64 -1.87
N LEU A 35 1.27 15.91 -1.60
CA LEU A 35 2.21 16.27 -0.54
C LEU A 35 1.70 15.84 0.84
N ILE A 36 0.42 16.03 1.12
CA ILE A 36 -0.20 15.64 2.40
C ILE A 36 -0.26 14.11 2.52
N PHE A 37 -0.70 13.38 1.48
CA PHE A 37 -0.68 11.91 1.50
C PHE A 37 0.74 11.37 1.72
N THR A 38 1.74 11.97 1.06
CA THR A 38 3.14 11.58 1.23
C THR A 38 3.62 11.85 2.66
N ALA A 39 3.31 13.04 3.21
CA ALA A 39 3.64 13.37 4.59
C ALA A 39 2.99 12.40 5.59
N LEU A 40 1.69 12.10 5.41
CA LEU A 40 0.97 11.12 6.23
C LEU A 40 1.57 9.72 6.13
N GLY A 41 1.99 9.29 4.93
CA GLY A 41 2.70 8.02 4.75
C GLY A 41 4.06 7.99 5.46
N ILE A 42 4.80 9.10 5.47
CA ILE A 42 6.08 9.22 6.19
C ILE A 42 5.86 9.19 7.72
N THR A 43 4.76 9.76 8.22
CA THR A 43 4.46 9.70 9.66
C THR A 43 4.33 8.26 10.17
N ASP A 44 3.90 7.31 9.33
CA ASP A 44 3.83 5.89 9.69
C ASP A 44 5.19 5.29 10.03
N TYR A 45 6.16 5.60 9.18
CA TYR A 45 7.52 5.17 9.40
C TYR A 45 8.10 5.77 10.70
N LEU A 46 7.77 7.04 10.98
CA LEU A 46 8.19 7.73 12.20
C LEU A 46 7.55 7.13 13.46
N ASP A 47 6.28 6.74 13.40
CA ASP A 47 5.57 6.07 14.51
C ASP A 47 6.22 4.73 14.84
N GLY A 48 6.57 3.95 13.81
CA GLY A 48 7.33 2.71 13.98
C GLY A 48 8.71 2.93 14.59
N LEU A 49 9.38 4.04 14.28
CA LEU A 49 10.68 4.39 14.88
C LEU A 49 10.54 4.84 16.34
N LEU A 50 9.52 5.66 16.66
CA LEU A 50 9.24 6.12 18.01
C LEU A 50 8.84 4.96 18.93
N ALA A 51 8.01 4.04 18.44
CA ALA A 51 7.58 2.85 19.17
C ALA A 51 8.75 1.93 19.54
N ARG A 52 9.79 1.84 18.70
CA ARG A 52 11.02 1.09 19.00
C ARG A 52 11.88 1.75 20.06
N ARG A 53 11.89 3.09 20.11
CA ARG A 53 12.73 3.85 21.06
C ARG A 53 12.07 4.04 22.43
N HIS A 54 10.75 4.18 22.48
CA HIS A 54 10.03 4.55 23.71
C HIS A 54 9.04 3.48 24.20
N GLY A 55 8.93 2.36 23.48
CA GLY A 55 7.97 1.29 23.78
C GLY A 55 6.60 1.53 23.13
N ALA A 56 6.04 0.47 22.55
CA ALA A 56 4.71 0.51 21.95
C ALA A 56 3.61 0.43 23.03
N THR A 57 2.65 1.34 22.98
CA THR A 57 1.48 1.29 23.90
C THR A 57 0.46 0.25 23.42
N ALA A 58 -0.34 -0.30 24.35
CA ALA A 58 -1.39 -1.28 24.00
C ALA A 58 -2.41 -0.73 22.99
N LEU A 59 -2.76 0.56 23.11
CA LEU A 59 -3.68 1.25 22.20
C LEU A 59 -3.06 1.47 20.81
N GLY A 60 -1.78 1.86 20.74
CA GLY A 60 -1.08 2.04 19.47
C GLY A 60 -0.96 0.74 18.67
N LYS A 61 -0.64 -0.38 19.35
CA LYS A 61 -0.60 -1.71 18.72
C LYS A 61 -1.93 -2.14 18.08
N LEU A 62 -3.06 -1.66 18.62
CA LEU A 62 -4.39 -1.92 18.08
C LEU A 62 -4.75 -0.96 16.94
N LEU A 63 -4.36 0.32 17.07
CA LEU A 63 -4.71 1.37 16.12
C LEU A 63 -3.86 1.35 14.84
N ASP A 64 -2.57 1.00 14.92
CA ASP A 64 -1.68 1.01 13.75
C ASP A 64 -2.18 0.11 12.60
N PRO A 65 -2.56 -1.17 12.83
CA PRO A 65 -3.07 -2.03 11.75
C PRO A 65 -4.40 -1.56 11.15
N VAL A 66 -5.18 -0.78 11.89
CA VAL A 66 -6.45 -0.21 11.43
C VAL A 66 -6.18 1.03 10.59
N ALA A 67 -5.34 1.93 11.07
CA ALA A 67 -4.99 3.17 10.37
C ALA A 67 -4.30 2.90 9.03
N ASP A 68 -3.41 1.91 8.96
CA ASP A 68 -2.74 1.51 7.71
C ASP A 68 -3.73 1.03 6.65
N LYS A 69 -4.74 0.27 7.06
CA LYS A 69 -5.79 -0.20 6.14
C LYS A 69 -6.66 0.93 5.66
N ILE A 70 -7.09 1.82 6.56
CA ILE A 70 -7.92 2.97 6.18
C ILE A 70 -7.14 3.84 5.21
N PHE A 71 -5.85 4.11 5.48
CA PHE A 71 -4.98 4.88 4.61
C PHE A 71 -4.89 4.27 3.20
N LEU A 72 -4.63 2.97 3.11
CA LEU A 72 -4.53 2.25 1.83
C LEU A 72 -5.87 2.25 1.07
N VAL A 73 -6.98 2.01 1.76
CA VAL A 73 -8.32 2.02 1.16
C VAL A 73 -8.66 3.41 0.62
N VAL A 74 -8.45 4.46 1.41
CA VAL A 74 -8.75 5.83 1.01
C VAL A 74 -7.99 6.17 -0.27
N ILE A 75 -6.68 5.92 -0.32
CA ILE A 75 -5.87 6.18 -1.52
C ILE A 75 -6.42 5.44 -2.75
N MET A 76 -6.72 4.15 -2.62
CA MET A 76 -7.20 3.34 -3.74
C MET A 76 -8.58 3.79 -4.22
N VAL A 77 -9.49 4.11 -3.29
CA VAL A 77 -10.82 4.63 -3.60
C VAL A 77 -10.73 5.97 -4.32
N CYS A 78 -9.85 6.86 -3.89
CA CYS A 78 -9.59 8.13 -4.60
C CYS A 78 -9.19 7.90 -6.06
N LEU A 79 -8.32 6.92 -6.33
CA LEU A 79 -7.87 6.60 -7.69
C LEU A 79 -8.99 6.01 -8.56
N VAL A 80 -9.90 5.24 -7.96
CA VAL A 80 -11.08 4.71 -8.65
C VAL A 80 -12.07 5.83 -8.96
N ASP A 81 -12.34 6.71 -7.99
CA ASP A 81 -13.28 7.81 -8.16
C ASP A 81 -12.82 8.83 -9.20
N LEU A 82 -11.50 9.09 -9.27
CA LEU A 82 -10.89 9.88 -10.34
C LEU A 82 -10.85 9.18 -11.72
N GLY A 83 -11.31 7.93 -11.81
CA GLY A 83 -11.32 7.15 -13.05
C GLY A 83 -9.94 6.70 -13.54
N ILE A 84 -8.91 6.79 -12.68
CA ILE A 84 -7.52 6.44 -13.02
C ILE A 84 -7.33 4.92 -12.99
N LEU A 85 -7.86 4.27 -11.94
CA LEU A 85 -7.84 2.82 -11.80
C LEU A 85 -9.25 2.24 -11.86
N PRO A 86 -9.47 1.15 -12.59
CA PRO A 86 -10.74 0.45 -12.52
C PRO A 86 -10.90 -0.27 -11.17
N PHE A 87 -12.15 -0.31 -10.68
CA PHE A 87 -12.49 -0.90 -9.38
C PHE A 87 -12.04 -2.37 -9.23
N TRP A 88 -12.05 -3.16 -10.32
CA TRP A 88 -11.65 -4.57 -10.30
C TRP A 88 -10.17 -4.80 -9.93
N LEU A 89 -9.29 -3.79 -10.07
CA LEU A 89 -7.90 -3.86 -9.60
C LEU A 89 -7.77 -3.61 -8.09
N VAL A 90 -8.70 -2.87 -7.49
CA VAL A 90 -8.66 -2.49 -6.07
C VAL A 90 -9.21 -3.59 -5.16
N ILE A 91 -10.30 -4.24 -5.58
CA ILE A 91 -10.92 -5.35 -4.82
C ILE A 91 -9.89 -6.42 -4.38
N PRO A 92 -9.09 -7.03 -5.29
CA PRO A 92 -8.17 -8.09 -4.92
C PRO A 92 -7.11 -7.61 -3.90
N ILE A 93 -6.63 -6.38 -4.03
CA ILE A 93 -5.69 -5.77 -3.09
C ILE A 93 -6.34 -5.68 -1.71
N PHE A 94 -7.53 -5.09 -1.63
CA PHE A 94 -8.24 -4.91 -0.37
C PHE A 94 -8.56 -6.21 0.34
N MET A 95 -9.05 -7.21 -0.40
CA MET A 95 -9.37 -8.54 0.15
C MET A 95 -8.12 -9.20 0.74
N ARG A 96 -7.01 -9.15 0.01
CA ARG A 96 -5.74 -9.71 0.45
C ARG A 96 -5.22 -8.99 1.69
N GLU A 97 -5.19 -7.66 1.73
CA GLU A 97 -4.71 -6.90 2.90
C GLU A 97 -5.55 -7.17 4.15
N SER A 98 -6.87 -7.27 3.99
CA SER A 98 -7.79 -7.60 5.08
C SER A 98 -7.53 -8.99 5.64
N LEU A 99 -7.42 -10.00 4.76
CA LEU A 99 -7.16 -11.38 5.13
C LEU A 99 -5.82 -11.57 5.84
N VAL A 100 -4.73 -11.01 5.30
CA VAL A 100 -3.40 -11.16 5.91
C VAL A 100 -3.34 -10.51 7.29
N ALA A 101 -4.01 -9.38 7.47
CA ALA A 101 -4.09 -8.74 8.77
C ALA A 101 -4.91 -9.56 9.78
N GLU A 102 -6.02 -10.17 9.37
CA GLU A 102 -6.80 -11.06 10.24
C GLU A 102 -5.97 -12.28 10.69
N ILE A 103 -5.21 -12.89 9.77
CA ILE A 103 -4.29 -13.99 10.10
C ILE A 103 -3.24 -13.57 11.15
N ARG A 104 -2.77 -12.32 11.10
CA ARG A 104 -1.83 -11.81 12.12
C ARG A 104 -2.51 -11.56 13.46
N CYS A 105 -3.74 -11.04 13.44
CA CYS A 105 -4.53 -10.81 14.65
C CYS A 105 -4.92 -12.11 15.36
N SER A 106 -4.99 -13.25 14.66
CA SER A 106 -5.27 -14.56 15.28
C SER A 106 -4.07 -15.17 16.03
N GLY A 107 -2.98 -14.41 16.21
CA GLY A 107 -1.81 -14.84 16.99
C GLY A 107 -0.83 -15.75 16.25
N ILE A 108 -1.00 -15.93 14.94
CA ILE A 108 -0.05 -16.66 14.08
C ILE A 108 1.10 -15.70 13.75
N THR A 109 2.25 -15.89 14.40
CA THR A 109 3.45 -15.08 14.18
C THR A 109 4.11 -15.47 12.87
N LEU A 110 3.68 -14.83 11.79
CA LEU A 110 4.32 -14.95 10.48
C LEU A 110 5.33 -13.82 10.34
N GLU A 111 6.61 -14.17 10.12
CA GLU A 111 7.66 -13.19 9.91
C GLU A 111 7.30 -12.22 8.78
N VAL A 112 7.58 -10.93 8.99
CA VAL A 112 7.37 -9.91 7.96
C VAL A 112 8.41 -10.10 6.87
N THR A 113 7.96 -10.59 5.72
CA THR A 113 8.82 -10.83 4.57
C THR A 113 9.27 -9.50 3.97
N GLU A 114 10.47 -9.44 3.41
CA GLU A 114 10.94 -8.25 2.70
C GLU A 114 10.02 -7.84 1.53
N LEU A 115 9.41 -8.81 0.85
CA LEU A 115 8.38 -8.56 -0.17
C LEU A 115 7.20 -7.75 0.37
N ALA A 116 6.81 -7.97 1.63
CA ALA A 116 5.74 -7.21 2.25
C ALA A 116 6.10 -5.73 2.46
N LYS A 117 7.38 -5.41 2.65
CA LYS A 117 7.88 -4.02 2.76
C LYS A 117 8.00 -3.37 1.38
N ILE A 118 8.48 -4.13 0.39
CA ILE A 118 8.64 -3.65 -0.98
C ILE A 118 7.28 -3.29 -1.58
N LYS A 119 6.27 -4.17 -1.44
CA LYS A 119 4.93 -3.91 -1.98
C LYS A 119 4.34 -2.60 -1.45
N THR A 120 4.51 -2.31 -0.15
CA THR A 120 3.85 -1.15 0.47
C THR A 120 4.52 0.13 0.00
N THR A 121 5.85 0.15 -0.11
CA THR A 121 6.58 1.27 -0.69
C THR A 121 6.17 1.54 -2.13
N ILE A 122 6.11 0.50 -2.97
CA ILE A 122 5.70 0.62 -4.37
C ILE A 122 4.26 1.13 -4.49
N GLN A 123 3.36 0.55 -3.70
CA GLN A 123 1.94 0.88 -3.72
C GLN A 123 1.70 2.32 -3.25
N MET A 124 2.27 2.71 -2.11
CA MET A 124 2.09 4.07 -1.59
C MET A 124 2.73 5.12 -2.49
N ALA A 125 3.98 4.89 -2.95
CA ALA A 125 4.68 5.84 -3.79
C ALA A 125 3.93 6.08 -5.09
N ALA A 126 3.55 5.01 -5.78
CA ALA A 126 2.92 5.18 -7.08
C ALA A 126 1.48 5.63 -7.02
N SER A 127 0.71 5.18 -6.03
CA SER A 127 -0.65 5.70 -5.87
C SER A 127 -0.67 7.17 -5.53
N GLY A 128 0.31 7.66 -4.74
CA GLY A 128 0.53 9.10 -4.57
C GLY A 128 0.87 9.79 -5.89
N LEU A 129 1.87 9.28 -6.61
CA LEU A 129 2.33 9.87 -7.88
C LEU A 129 1.23 9.89 -8.95
N MET A 130 0.31 8.92 -8.94
CA MET A 130 -0.85 8.87 -9.84
C MET A 130 -1.79 10.07 -9.69
N PHE A 131 -1.90 10.69 -8.51
CA PHE A 131 -2.70 11.91 -8.33
C PHE A 131 -2.14 13.12 -9.10
N LEU A 132 -0.83 13.12 -9.40
CA LEU A 132 -0.18 14.20 -10.13
C LEU A 132 -0.25 14.03 -11.65
N VAL A 133 -0.56 12.84 -12.15
CA VAL A 133 -0.47 12.56 -13.58
C VAL A 133 -1.48 13.37 -14.39
N ASP A 134 -2.75 13.41 -13.95
CA ASP A 134 -3.78 14.17 -14.66
C ASP A 134 -3.60 15.70 -14.52
N THR A 135 -2.66 16.13 -13.65
CA THR A 135 -2.28 17.54 -13.50
C THR A 135 -1.33 18.00 -14.61
N PHE A 136 -0.48 17.10 -15.09
CA PHE A 136 0.50 17.38 -16.14
C PHE A 136 0.25 16.45 -17.33
N LYS A 137 -0.56 16.93 -18.28
CA LYS A 137 -0.90 16.16 -19.48
C LYS A 137 0.35 15.80 -20.28
N GLY A 138 0.47 14.52 -20.63
CA GLY A 138 1.54 14.03 -21.50
C GLY A 138 2.12 12.70 -21.03
N LYS A 139 2.22 11.76 -21.97
CA LYS A 139 2.78 10.42 -21.76
C LYS A 139 4.17 10.43 -21.11
N LEU A 140 5.05 11.36 -21.50
CA LEU A 140 6.38 11.47 -20.92
C LEU A 140 6.33 11.87 -19.44
N VAL A 141 5.44 12.79 -19.07
CA VAL A 141 5.28 13.22 -17.68
C VAL A 141 4.72 12.10 -16.82
N LEU A 142 3.74 11.35 -17.33
CA LEU A 142 3.22 10.15 -16.69
C LEU A 142 4.33 9.13 -16.41
N ILE A 143 5.23 8.89 -17.36
CA ILE A 143 6.33 7.95 -17.20
C ILE A 143 7.40 8.49 -16.24
N SER A 144 7.69 9.79 -16.24
CA SER A 144 8.58 10.43 -15.26
C SER A 144 8.03 10.39 -13.84
N PHE A 145 6.72 10.54 -13.66
CA PHE A 145 6.11 10.36 -12.34
C PHE A 145 6.14 8.90 -11.91
N LEU A 146 5.82 7.95 -12.80
CA LEU A 146 5.89 6.53 -12.47
C LEU A 146 7.32 6.02 -12.21
N SER A 147 8.35 6.62 -12.83
CA SER A 147 9.74 6.29 -12.52
C SER A 147 10.12 6.72 -11.10
N GLY A 148 9.40 7.67 -10.48
CA GLY A 148 9.52 7.99 -9.06
C GLY A 148 9.28 6.79 -8.14
N ALA A 149 8.39 5.86 -8.51
CA ALA A 149 8.18 4.61 -7.75
C ALA A 149 9.40 3.67 -7.83
N ILE A 150 10.10 3.67 -8.97
CA ILE A 150 11.37 2.94 -9.11
C ILE A 150 12.43 3.57 -8.20
N VAL A 151 12.55 4.90 -8.21
CA VAL A 151 13.50 5.62 -7.34
C VAL A 151 13.24 5.30 -5.86
N ALA A 152 11.98 5.33 -5.42
CA ALA A 152 11.60 4.97 -4.06
C ALA A 152 11.98 3.51 -3.71
N THR A 153 11.80 2.59 -4.67
CA THR A 153 12.15 1.18 -4.48
C THR A 153 13.67 0.96 -4.45
N ILE A 154 14.42 1.68 -5.29
CA ILE A 154 15.90 1.68 -5.27
C ILE A 154 16.38 2.23 -3.93
N PHE A 155 15.81 3.35 -3.45
CA PHE A 155 16.17 3.92 -2.17
C PHE A 155 15.94 2.92 -1.02
N LEU A 156 14.80 2.22 -1.02
CA LEU A 156 14.54 1.14 -0.08
C LEU A 156 15.56 0.00 -0.23
N ALA A 157 15.91 -0.41 -1.45
CA ALA A 157 16.90 -1.45 -1.70
C ALA A 157 18.29 -1.07 -1.17
N VAL A 158 18.71 0.18 -1.35
CA VAL A 158 19.95 0.72 -0.79
C VAL A 158 19.89 0.74 0.74
N ALA A 159 18.78 1.20 1.33
CA ALA A 159 18.61 1.22 2.78
C ALA A 159 18.68 -0.19 3.40
N LEU A 160 18.09 -1.19 2.74
CA LEU A 160 18.18 -2.59 3.17
C LEU A 160 19.59 -3.16 2.95
N TYR A 161 20.26 -2.81 1.87
CA TYR A 161 21.65 -3.24 1.63
C TYR A 161 22.61 -2.71 2.69
N ILE A 162 22.48 -1.43 3.07
CA ILE A 162 23.31 -0.84 4.14
C ILE A 162 23.06 -1.55 5.48
N ARG A 163 21.81 -1.96 5.74
CA ARG A 163 21.43 -2.61 7.00
C ARG A 163 21.84 -4.07 7.08
N ASP A 164 21.58 -4.83 6.02
CA ASP A 164 21.64 -6.29 6.01
C ASP A 164 22.83 -6.83 5.18
N SER A 165 23.66 -5.94 4.59
CA SER A 165 24.83 -6.22 3.73
C SER A 165 24.55 -7.11 2.51
N HIS A 166 23.28 -7.38 2.22
CA HIS A 166 22.84 -8.23 1.13
C HIS A 166 21.48 -7.75 0.61
N ILE A 167 21.27 -7.91 -0.69
CA ILE A 167 19.96 -7.69 -1.34
C ILE A 167 19.34 -9.04 -1.64
N SER A 168 18.16 -9.30 -1.10
CA SER A 168 17.45 -10.55 -1.35
C SER A 168 17.10 -10.73 -2.82
N SER A 169 17.08 -12.00 -3.27
CA SER A 169 16.64 -12.34 -4.63
C SER A 169 15.25 -11.79 -4.93
N ARG A 170 14.37 -11.72 -3.93
CA ARG A 170 13.01 -11.16 -4.03
C ARG A 170 13.02 -9.66 -4.39
N MET A 171 13.91 -8.87 -3.79
CA MET A 171 14.08 -7.46 -4.12
C MET A 171 14.58 -7.26 -5.56
N LYS A 172 15.53 -8.08 -6.00
CA LYS A 172 16.04 -8.05 -7.39
C LYS A 172 14.94 -8.33 -8.41
N TRP A 173 14.10 -9.34 -8.15
CA TRP A 173 12.94 -9.65 -9.00
C TRP A 173 11.90 -8.52 -8.98
N ALA A 174 11.62 -7.91 -7.84
CA ALA A 174 10.68 -6.80 -7.75
C ALA A 174 11.14 -5.57 -8.55
N LEU A 175 12.42 -5.20 -8.44
CA LEU A 175 13.03 -4.12 -9.24
C LEU A 175 13.01 -4.45 -10.73
N GLY A 176 13.33 -5.69 -11.10
CA GLY A 176 13.27 -6.16 -12.49
C GLY A 176 11.85 -6.05 -13.06
N LEU A 177 10.83 -6.50 -12.33
CA LEU A 177 9.44 -6.42 -12.76
C LEU A 177 8.92 -4.97 -12.86
N LEU A 178 9.32 -4.10 -11.93
CA LEU A 178 9.02 -2.67 -12.01
C LEU A 178 9.62 -2.04 -13.26
N PHE A 179 10.89 -2.35 -13.53
CA PHE A 179 11.60 -1.82 -14.68
C PHE A 179 10.99 -2.31 -16.00
N THR A 180 10.62 -3.58 -16.10
CA THR A 180 9.95 -4.12 -17.28
C THR A 180 8.55 -3.54 -17.46
N ALA A 181 7.77 -3.36 -16.38
CA ALA A 181 6.47 -2.70 -16.43
C ALA A 181 6.58 -1.25 -16.93
N LEU A 182 7.58 -0.50 -16.48
CA LEU A 182 7.83 0.87 -16.94
C LEU A 182 8.31 0.91 -18.40
N SER A 183 9.14 -0.06 -18.79
CA SER A 183 9.62 -0.19 -20.17
C SER A 183 8.46 -0.51 -21.12
N LEU A 184 7.53 -1.37 -20.71
CA LEU A 184 6.32 -1.67 -21.48
C LEU A 184 5.38 -0.46 -21.54
N ALA A 185 5.28 0.31 -20.45
CA ALA A 185 4.48 1.53 -20.38
C ALA A 185 4.88 2.58 -21.43
N LEU A 186 6.16 2.62 -21.85
CA LEU A 186 6.63 3.49 -22.94
C LEU A 186 5.92 3.22 -24.28
N PHE A 187 5.40 2.02 -24.50
CA PHE A 187 4.74 1.65 -25.75
C PHE A 187 3.21 1.74 -25.69
N LEU A 188 2.64 1.94 -24.50
CA LEU A 188 1.19 1.91 -24.29
C LEU A 188 0.55 3.30 -24.36
N SER A 189 -0.78 3.34 -24.52
CA SER A 189 -1.59 4.54 -24.33
C SER A 189 -1.67 4.92 -22.86
N GLU A 190 -2.05 6.17 -22.53
CA GLU A 190 -2.16 6.64 -21.14
C GLU A 190 -3.02 5.71 -20.26
N ARG A 191 -4.16 5.24 -20.79
CA ARG A 191 -5.01 4.24 -20.12
C ARG A 191 -4.29 2.90 -19.93
N GLY A 192 -3.55 2.44 -20.94
CA GLY A 192 -2.75 1.22 -20.86
C GLY A 192 -1.69 1.29 -19.77
N ILE A 193 -1.07 2.46 -19.57
CA ILE A 193 -0.06 2.67 -18.52
C ILE A 193 -0.66 2.49 -17.13
N TYR A 194 -1.83 3.10 -16.84
CA TYR A 194 -2.50 2.93 -15.55
C TYR A 194 -2.88 1.46 -15.28
N LEU A 195 -3.37 0.76 -16.30
CA LEU A 195 -3.74 -0.66 -16.20
C LEU A 195 -2.54 -1.56 -15.96
N THR A 196 -1.44 -1.37 -16.69
CA THR A 196 -0.20 -2.13 -16.48
C THR A 196 0.31 -1.92 -15.06
N TYR A 197 0.30 -0.67 -14.59
CA TYR A 197 0.77 -0.37 -13.24
C TYR A 197 -0.14 -0.94 -12.15
N GLY A 198 -1.46 -0.76 -12.27
CA GLY A 198 -2.41 -1.31 -11.32
C GLY A 198 -2.36 -2.85 -11.28
N THR A 199 -2.24 -3.50 -12.44
CA THR A 199 -2.07 -4.95 -12.54
C THR A 199 -0.76 -5.40 -11.88
N PHE A 200 0.32 -4.64 -12.07
CA PHE A 200 1.59 -4.90 -11.39
C PHE A 200 1.47 -4.82 -9.85
N ILE A 201 0.77 -3.80 -9.32
CA ILE A 201 0.50 -3.70 -7.88
C ILE A 201 -0.30 -4.93 -7.39
N VAL A 202 -1.33 -5.35 -8.12
CA VAL A 202 -2.13 -6.53 -7.76
C VAL A 202 -1.23 -7.76 -7.71
N LEU A 203 -0.41 -7.99 -8.74
CA LEU A 203 0.49 -9.14 -8.82
C LEU A 203 1.48 -9.19 -7.67
N ILE A 204 2.20 -8.10 -7.40
CA ILE A 204 3.18 -8.06 -6.30
C ILE A 204 2.49 -8.23 -4.94
N THR A 205 1.29 -7.67 -4.77
CA THR A 205 0.48 -7.81 -3.57
C THR A 205 0.09 -9.26 -3.35
N MET A 206 -0.39 -9.94 -4.40
CA MET A 206 -0.77 -11.35 -4.35
C MET A 206 0.42 -12.26 -4.07
N ILE A 207 1.55 -12.07 -4.76
CA ILE A 207 2.77 -12.86 -4.55
C ILE A 207 3.29 -12.69 -3.11
N SER A 208 3.34 -11.45 -2.61
CA SER A 208 3.73 -11.17 -1.23
C SER A 208 2.78 -11.81 -0.21
N GLY A 209 1.50 -11.95 -0.57
CA GLY A 209 0.44 -12.43 0.32
C GLY A 209 0.31 -13.95 0.32
N GLY A 210 0.67 -14.59 -0.79
CA GLY A 210 0.49 -16.02 -1.02
C GLY A 210 1.12 -16.87 0.09
N MET A 211 2.31 -16.54 0.58
CA MET A 211 2.92 -17.29 1.68
C MET A 211 2.15 -17.16 3.01
N TYR A 212 1.55 -16.00 3.28
CA TYR A 212 0.73 -15.81 4.48
C TYR A 212 -0.57 -16.59 4.37
N ILE A 213 -1.17 -16.62 3.18
CA ILE A 213 -2.42 -17.34 2.89
C ILE A 213 -2.18 -18.85 2.95
N LEU A 214 -1.17 -19.36 2.25
CA LEU A 214 -0.87 -20.79 2.17
C LEU A 214 -0.48 -21.40 3.52
N LYS A 215 0.25 -20.66 4.36
CA LYS A 215 0.64 -21.15 5.70
C LYS A 215 -0.38 -20.80 6.78
N GLY A 216 -0.97 -19.62 6.71
CA GLY A 216 -1.85 -19.08 7.76
C GLY A 216 -3.28 -19.58 7.69
N ILE A 217 -3.85 -19.82 6.50
CA ILE A 217 -5.24 -20.31 6.38
C ILE A 217 -5.41 -21.70 7.03
N PRO A 218 -4.57 -22.72 6.72
CA PRO A 218 -4.74 -24.05 7.31
C PRO A 218 -4.64 -24.04 8.84
N GLU A 219 -3.68 -23.25 9.37
CA GLU A 219 -3.47 -23.14 10.83
C GLU A 219 -4.56 -22.34 11.53
N MET A 220 -5.21 -21.42 10.83
CA MET A 220 -6.35 -20.68 11.37
C MET A 220 -7.64 -21.50 11.32
N ILE A 221 -7.84 -22.30 10.27
CA ILE A 221 -8.97 -23.24 10.18
C ILE A 221 -8.89 -24.25 11.33
N SER A 222 -7.69 -24.76 11.66
CA SER A 222 -7.51 -25.70 12.77
C SER A 222 -7.76 -25.09 14.15
N ARG A 223 -7.65 -23.77 14.30
CA ARG A 223 -7.95 -23.03 15.55
C ARG A 223 -9.39 -22.48 15.61
N GLY A 224 -10.17 -22.66 14.55
CA GLY A 224 -11.51 -22.10 14.39
C GLY A 224 -11.50 -20.72 13.71
N LEU A 225 -12.30 -20.58 12.64
CA LEU A 225 -12.42 -19.35 11.86
C LEU A 225 -12.87 -18.17 12.73
N SER A 226 -12.15 -17.05 12.64
CA SER A 226 -12.54 -15.79 13.27
C SER A 226 -13.84 -15.24 12.65
N ASN A 227 -14.57 -14.43 13.42
CA ASN A 227 -15.80 -13.79 12.95
C ASN A 227 -15.56 -12.86 11.74
N GLY A 228 -14.36 -12.26 11.62
CA GLY A 228 -13.99 -11.38 10.50
C GLY A 228 -13.95 -12.12 9.16
N ILE A 229 -13.36 -13.32 9.12
CA ILE A 229 -13.30 -14.13 7.90
C ILE A 229 -14.67 -14.66 7.50
N ARG A 230 -15.49 -15.06 8.49
CA ARG A 230 -16.87 -15.47 8.21
C ARG A 230 -17.66 -14.33 7.57
N ALA A 231 -17.52 -13.11 8.08
CA ALA A 231 -18.13 -11.92 7.49
C ALA A 231 -17.57 -11.65 6.08
N MET A 232 -16.26 -11.78 5.86
CA MET A 232 -15.65 -11.58 4.55
C MET A 232 -16.18 -12.60 3.51
N ILE A 233 -16.23 -13.89 3.87
CA ILE A 233 -16.79 -14.95 3.02
C ILE A 233 -18.27 -14.72 2.72
N MET A 234 -19.06 -14.36 3.76
CA MET A 234 -20.49 -14.07 3.62
C MET A 234 -20.78 -12.79 2.83
N THR A 235 -19.86 -11.84 2.76
CA THR A 235 -20.03 -10.60 1.96
C THR A 235 -19.67 -10.84 0.50
N ILE A 236 -18.78 -11.79 0.20
CA ILE A 236 -18.31 -12.09 -1.16
C ILE A 236 -19.23 -13.08 -1.89
N PHE A 237 -19.68 -14.16 -1.22
CA PHE A 237 -20.52 -15.18 -1.84
C PHE A 237 -21.88 -14.70 -2.39
N PRO A 238 -22.57 -13.69 -1.86
CA PRO A 238 -23.81 -13.20 -2.45
C PRO A 238 -23.60 -12.35 -3.73
N ILE A 239 -22.36 -12.04 -4.12
CA ILE A 239 -22.05 -11.16 -5.26
C ILE A 239 -21.74 -11.97 -6.55
N PHE A 240 -21.54 -13.28 -6.46
CA PHE A 240 -21.40 -14.16 -7.61
C PHE A 240 -22.60 -15.13 -7.68
N PRO A 241 -23.57 -14.92 -8.61
CA PRO A 241 -24.63 -15.88 -8.87
C PRO A 241 -24.11 -17.17 -9.52
#